data_AF-A0A966YZC2-F1
#
_entry.id   AF-A0A966YZC2-F1
#
_cell.length_a   1.000
_cell.length_b   1.000
_cell.length_c   1.000
_cell.angle_alpha   90.00
_cell.angle_beta   90.00
_cell.angle_gamma   90.00
#
_symmetry.space_group_name_H-M   'P 1'
#
loop_
_entity.id
_entity.type
_entity.pdbx_description
1 polymer ?
#
loop_
_entity_poly.entity_id
_entity_poly.type
_entity_poly.pdbx_seq_one_letter_code
_entity_poly.pdbx_strand_id
1 'polypeptide(L)'
;MKNALAAGAIAASLAFNVFLLYQVNDIRKEEAHRNEVVQNEIDTLKENSTVMTSAQKKHLEELRDDLDSSKKQLSQQANQAASQAKKEALTFAEEQGKRLSAENQQTKQAVAQTNSALGEVKQKADTANARITDVNTDVSGVKTDLAGTKSELDKTKSELKKVSGDLGITSGYVATNSKEIEDLRRRGERNIIEFSVKKQKNMQKVGDISLRLDKSDLKKNRFTVLVLADDKTVEKKDKTVNEPLQFYVAKSLYEVVVNQVGKDQISGYLSTPKYQSR
;
A
#
# COMPACT_ATOMS: atom_id res chain seq x y z
N MET A 1 3.85 38.62 174.27
CA MET A 1 3.57 38.90 172.84
C MET A 1 4.73 38.56 171.89
N LYS A 2 6.02 38.77 172.23
CA LYS A 2 7.15 38.53 171.31
C LYS A 2 7.37 37.06 170.90
N ASN A 3 7.16 36.09 171.81
CA ASN A 3 7.40 34.67 171.52
C ASN A 3 6.35 34.02 170.59
N ALA A 4 5.11 34.51 170.62
CA ALA A 4 4.03 34.02 169.73
C ALA A 4 4.25 34.48 168.27
N LEU A 5 4.79 35.69 168.08
CA LEU A 5 5.13 36.23 166.76
C LEU A 5 6.28 35.45 166.09
N ALA A 6 7.31 35.09 166.88
CA ALA A 6 8.44 34.28 166.39
C ALA A 6 8.01 32.86 165.99
N ALA A 7 7.14 32.21 166.78
CA ALA A 7 6.59 30.89 166.46
C ALA A 7 5.72 30.92 165.18
N GLY A 8 4.92 31.97 165.00
CA GLY A 8 4.11 32.18 163.79
C GLY A 8 4.95 32.38 162.53
N ALA A 9 6.05 33.15 162.62
CA ALA A 9 6.98 33.37 161.52
C ALA A 9 7.71 32.07 161.10
N ILE A 10 8.10 31.24 162.08
CA ILE A 10 8.72 29.93 161.80
C ILE A 10 7.72 28.99 161.12
N ALA A 11 6.47 28.92 161.62
CA ALA A 11 5.43 28.09 161.02
C ALA A 11 5.09 28.53 159.58
N ALA A 12 5.00 29.84 159.34
CA ALA A 12 4.78 30.39 157.99
C ALA A 12 5.95 30.08 157.05
N SER A 13 7.20 30.20 157.52
CA SER A 13 8.40 29.84 156.74
C SER A 13 8.43 28.35 156.41
N LEU A 14 8.10 27.47 157.36
CA LEU A 14 8.01 26.02 157.13
C LEU A 14 6.91 25.68 156.12
N ALA A 15 5.73 26.28 156.24
CA ALA A 15 4.64 26.10 155.27
C ALA A 15 5.04 26.57 153.87
N PHE A 16 5.74 27.71 153.78
CA PHE A 16 6.27 28.22 152.52
C PHE A 16 7.33 27.28 151.90
N ASN A 17 8.24 26.73 152.70
CA ASN A 17 9.22 25.75 152.23
C ASN A 17 8.55 24.46 151.75
N VAL A 18 7.50 23.98 152.44
CA VAL A 18 6.72 22.81 151.98
C VAL A 18 6.00 23.11 150.67
N PHE A 19 5.42 24.30 150.53
CA PHE A 19 4.79 24.74 149.28
C PHE A 19 5.79 24.82 148.13
N LEU A 20 6.98 25.39 148.36
CA LEU A 20 8.05 25.43 147.36
C LEU A 20 8.52 24.03 146.97
N LEU A 21 8.67 23.11 147.92
CA LEU A 21 9.04 21.71 147.63
C LEU A 21 7.96 21.00 146.81
N TYR A 22 6.67 21.27 147.10
CA TYR A 22 5.57 20.76 146.29
C TYR A 22 5.61 21.31 144.86
N GLN A 23 5.81 22.63 144.71
CA GLN A 23 5.91 23.28 143.40
C GLN A 23 7.11 22.79 142.61
N VAL A 24 8.27 22.61 143.25
CA VAL A 24 9.46 22.04 142.60
C VAL A 24 9.22 20.60 142.18
N ASN A 25 8.54 19.79 143.00
CA ASN A 25 8.20 18.43 142.63
C ASN A 25 7.17 18.37 141.49
N ASP A 26 6.21 19.30 141.45
CA ASP A 26 5.22 19.40 140.39
C ASP A 26 5.87 19.82 139.05
N ILE A 27 6.75 20.83 139.09
CA ILE A 27 7.55 21.26 137.93
C ILE A 27 8.45 20.13 137.44
N ARG A 28 9.10 19.37 138.35
CA ARG A 28 9.93 18.22 137.97
C ARG A 28 9.11 17.11 137.31
N LYS A 29 7.88 16.87 137.78
CA LYS A 29 6.96 15.92 137.13
C LYS A 29 6.53 16.41 135.76
N GLU A 30 6.24 17.69 135.63
CA GLU A 30 5.86 18.31 134.36
C GLU A 30 7.02 18.31 133.35
N GLU A 31 8.26 18.57 133.80
CA GLU A 31 9.47 18.43 132.98
C GLU A 31 9.71 16.98 132.57
N ALA A 32 9.56 16.01 133.48
CA ALA A 32 9.67 14.60 133.15
C ALA A 32 8.63 14.19 132.09
N HIS A 33 7.39 14.64 132.25
CA HIS A 33 6.32 14.39 131.28
C HIS A 33 6.58 15.07 129.93
N ARG A 34 7.02 16.34 129.92
CA ARG A 34 7.41 17.03 128.68
C ARG A 34 8.57 16.33 127.97
N ASN A 35 9.58 15.88 128.70
CA ASN A 35 10.71 15.14 128.14
C ASN A 35 10.27 13.79 127.55
N GLU A 36 9.34 13.10 128.20
CA GLU A 36 8.74 11.86 127.70
C GLU A 36 7.96 12.11 126.39
N VAL A 37 7.12 13.14 126.34
CA VAL A 37 6.37 13.52 125.13
C VAL A 37 7.31 13.87 123.98
N VAL A 38 8.33 14.70 124.23
CA VAL A 38 9.33 15.07 123.21
C VAL A 38 10.10 13.83 122.72
N GLN A 39 10.48 12.91 123.62
CA GLN A 39 11.16 11.68 123.24
C GLN A 39 10.26 10.80 122.36
N ASN A 40 8.98 10.67 122.71
CA ASN A 40 7.99 9.93 121.91
C ASN A 40 7.79 10.56 120.51
N GLU A 41 7.76 11.89 120.41
CA GLU A 41 7.69 12.60 119.12
C GLU A 41 8.95 12.38 118.28
N ILE A 42 10.14 12.41 118.90
CA ILE A 42 11.42 12.12 118.22
C ILE A 42 11.44 10.68 117.70
N ASP A 43 11.00 9.72 118.50
CA ASP A 43 10.97 8.30 118.11
C ASP A 43 9.97 8.07 116.99
N THR A 44 8.79 8.69 117.06
CA THR A 44 7.78 8.66 115.99
C THR A 44 8.31 9.30 114.71
N LEU A 45 8.98 10.45 114.80
CA LEU A 45 9.56 11.14 113.65
C LEU A 45 10.68 10.30 113.01
N LYS A 46 11.52 9.65 113.82
CA LYS A 46 12.59 8.76 113.37
C LYS A 46 12.04 7.51 112.70
N GLU A 47 11.00 6.90 113.26
CA GLU A 47 10.30 5.77 112.65
C GLU A 47 9.69 6.17 111.31
N ASN A 48 8.92 7.26 111.26
CA ASN A 48 8.32 7.78 110.04
C ASN A 48 9.37 8.11 108.97
N SER A 49 10.49 8.73 109.36
CA SER A 49 11.61 9.02 108.44
C SER A 49 12.25 7.75 107.89
N THR A 50 12.41 6.73 108.73
CA THR A 50 12.99 5.42 108.33
C THR A 50 12.05 4.67 107.38
N VAL A 51 10.75 4.65 107.69
CA VAL A 51 9.71 4.04 106.85
C VAL A 51 9.60 4.78 105.51
N MET A 52 9.58 6.12 105.53
CA MET A 52 9.52 6.93 104.32
C MET A 52 10.75 6.71 103.43
N THR A 53 11.96 6.67 104.01
CA THR A 53 13.20 6.39 103.26
C THR A 53 13.16 4.99 102.64
N SER A 54 12.63 4.00 103.38
CA SER A 54 12.49 2.63 102.89
C SER A 54 11.46 2.53 101.76
N ALA A 55 10.33 3.23 101.89
CA ALA A 55 9.30 3.32 100.85
C ALA A 55 9.83 4.03 99.60
N GLN A 56 10.61 5.11 99.74
CA GLN A 56 11.26 5.79 98.62
C GLN A 56 12.27 4.90 97.91
N LYS A 57 13.09 4.14 98.66
CA LYS A 57 14.03 3.17 98.06
C LYS A 57 13.28 2.11 97.26
N LYS A 58 12.23 1.53 97.83
CA LYS A 58 11.38 0.54 97.15
C LYS A 58 10.75 1.11 95.89
N HIS A 59 10.23 2.33 95.94
CA HIS A 59 9.65 2.98 94.77
C HIS A 59 10.69 3.26 93.67
N LEU A 60 11.92 3.63 94.04
CA LEU A 60 13.02 3.79 93.09
C LEU A 60 13.47 2.47 92.47
N GLU A 61 13.41 1.36 93.21
CA GLU A 61 13.65 0.01 92.68
C GLU A 61 12.55 -0.40 91.70
N GLU A 62 11.28 -0.22 92.06
CA GLU A 62 10.13 -0.49 91.18
C GLU A 62 10.22 0.34 89.89
N LEU A 63 10.51 1.64 89.97
CA LEU A 63 10.72 2.49 88.79
C LEU A 63 11.89 2.03 87.92
N ARG A 64 12.97 1.49 88.52
CA ARG A 64 14.10 0.95 87.75
C ARG A 64 13.72 -0.33 87.02
N ASP A 65 12.96 -1.21 87.66
CA ASP A 65 12.48 -2.46 87.07
C ASP A 65 11.47 -2.19 85.94
N ASP A 66 10.56 -1.23 86.14
CA ASP A 66 9.64 -0.76 85.11
C ASP A 66 10.38 -0.14 83.92
N LEU A 67 11.43 0.65 84.17
CA LEU A 67 12.26 1.21 83.11
C LEU A 67 12.99 0.12 82.32
N ASP A 68 13.56 -0.90 82.99
CA ASP A 68 14.28 -1.99 82.34
C ASP A 68 13.34 -2.89 81.51
N SER A 69 12.15 -3.18 82.04
CA SER A 69 11.12 -3.94 81.32
C SER A 69 10.60 -3.17 80.10
N SER A 70 10.33 -1.87 80.24
CA SER A 70 9.91 -0.99 79.15
C SER A 70 10.98 -0.89 78.06
N LYS A 71 12.26 -0.75 78.44
CA LYS A 71 13.39 -0.77 77.48
C LYS A 71 13.48 -2.08 76.72
N LYS A 72 13.32 -3.22 77.40
CA LYS A 72 13.32 -4.55 76.77
C LYS A 72 12.16 -4.71 75.79
N GLN A 73 10.95 -4.30 76.17
CA GLN A 73 9.78 -4.33 75.30
C GLN A 73 9.97 -3.44 74.06
N LEU A 74 10.46 -2.22 74.25
CA LEU A 74 10.72 -1.29 73.15
C LEU A 74 11.80 -1.84 72.20
N SER A 75 12.86 -2.43 72.73
CA SER A 75 13.91 -3.08 71.92
C SER A 75 13.38 -4.27 71.13
N GLN A 76 12.53 -5.11 71.75
CA GLN A 76 11.90 -6.23 71.06
C GLN A 76 10.95 -5.76 69.95
N GLN A 77 10.13 -4.75 70.22
CA GLN A 77 9.22 -4.15 69.24
C GLN A 77 9.99 -3.51 68.08
N ALA A 78 11.07 -2.78 68.36
CA ALA A 78 11.93 -2.19 67.34
C ALA A 78 12.58 -3.26 66.45
N ASN A 79 13.07 -4.36 67.05
CA ASN A 79 13.66 -5.47 66.30
C ASN A 79 12.63 -6.21 65.44
N GLN A 80 11.41 -6.41 65.95
CA GLN A 80 10.32 -7.01 65.18
C GLN A 80 9.90 -6.13 64.01
N ALA A 81 9.73 -4.82 64.24
CA ALA A 81 9.41 -3.85 63.20
C ALA A 81 10.51 -3.80 62.12
N ALA A 82 11.78 -3.77 62.52
CA ALA A 82 12.91 -3.78 61.58
C ALA A 82 12.98 -5.09 60.77
N SER A 83 12.71 -6.23 61.41
CA SER A 83 12.67 -7.54 60.73
C SER A 83 11.53 -7.62 59.71
N GLN A 84 10.34 -7.14 60.08
CA GLN A 84 9.18 -7.09 59.19
C GLN A 84 9.43 -6.15 58.01
N ALA A 85 9.94 -4.94 58.26
CA ALA A 85 10.29 -4.00 57.20
C ALA A 85 11.34 -4.58 56.25
N LYS A 86 12.35 -5.29 56.77
CA LYS A 86 13.35 -5.98 55.95
C LYS A 86 12.73 -7.09 55.09
N LYS A 87 11.82 -7.89 55.65
CA LYS A 87 11.11 -8.95 54.93
C LYS A 87 10.23 -8.38 53.81
N GLU A 88 9.49 -7.31 54.08
CA GLU A 88 8.65 -6.62 53.11
C GLU A 88 9.51 -6.01 51.98
N ALA A 89 10.61 -5.35 52.32
CA ALA A 89 11.53 -4.80 51.33
C ALA A 89 12.15 -5.88 50.43
N LEU A 90 12.54 -7.03 50.98
CA LEU A 90 13.05 -8.17 50.20
C LEU A 90 11.97 -8.75 49.29
N THR A 91 10.76 -8.94 49.80
CA THR A 91 9.63 -9.46 49.01
C THR A 91 9.29 -8.53 47.85
N PHE A 92 9.23 -7.23 48.10
CA PHE A 92 8.99 -6.22 47.07
C PHE A 92 10.11 -6.20 46.02
N ALA A 93 11.37 -6.29 46.44
CA ALA A 93 12.51 -6.35 45.53
C ALA A 93 12.48 -7.61 44.63
N GLU A 94 12.12 -8.77 45.20
CA GLU A 94 11.96 -10.02 44.44
C GLU A 94 10.79 -9.94 43.45
N GLU A 95 9.66 -9.39 43.85
CA GLU A 95 8.48 -9.23 42.99
C GLU A 95 8.78 -8.28 41.82
N GLN A 96 9.44 -7.16 42.10
CA GLN A 96 9.89 -6.23 41.07
C GLN A 96 10.93 -6.86 40.13
N GLY A 97 11.86 -7.67 40.66
CA GLY A 97 12.82 -8.42 39.86
C GLY A 97 12.15 -9.44 38.92
N LYS A 98 11.14 -10.17 39.42
CA LYS A 98 10.33 -11.10 38.62
C LYS A 98 9.54 -10.37 37.54
N ARG A 99 8.88 -9.26 37.90
CA ARG A 99 8.10 -8.44 36.96
C ARG A 99 8.99 -7.88 35.85
N LEU A 100 10.14 -7.30 36.20
CA LEU A 100 11.08 -6.76 35.23
C LEU A 100 11.63 -7.85 34.30
N SER A 101 11.91 -9.05 34.83
CA SER A 101 12.36 -10.19 34.02
C SER A 101 11.27 -10.66 33.05
N ALA A 102 10.02 -10.75 33.50
CA ALA A 102 8.89 -11.11 32.66
C ALA A 102 8.64 -10.06 31.55
N GLU A 103 8.70 -8.78 31.89
CA GLU A 103 8.54 -7.67 30.94
C GLU A 103 9.68 -7.64 29.91
N ASN A 104 10.92 -7.91 30.33
CA ASN A 104 12.06 -8.04 29.42
C ASN A 104 11.91 -9.25 28.48
N GLN A 105 11.42 -10.38 28.99
CA GLN A 105 11.13 -11.57 28.17
C GLN A 105 10.03 -11.30 27.15
N GLN A 106 8.93 -10.66 27.55
CA GLN A 106 7.86 -10.24 26.65
C GLN A 106 8.36 -9.26 25.60
N THR A 107 9.16 -8.28 26.00
CA THR A 107 9.77 -7.31 25.07
C THR A 107 10.66 -8.01 24.05
N LYS A 108 11.52 -8.95 24.47
CA LYS A 108 12.35 -9.74 23.55
C LYS A 108 11.52 -10.56 22.56
N GLN A 109 10.42 -11.18 23.02
CA GLN A 109 9.51 -11.92 22.15
C GLN A 109 8.80 -11.00 21.15
N ALA A 110 8.31 -9.83 21.59
CA ALA A 110 7.68 -8.85 20.72
C ALA A 110 8.65 -8.29 19.67
N VAL A 111 9.91 -8.03 20.04
CA VAL A 111 10.97 -7.61 19.11
C VAL A 111 11.27 -8.73 18.11
N ALA A 112 11.37 -9.98 18.55
CA ALA A 112 11.61 -11.12 17.66
C ALA A 112 10.46 -11.29 16.64
N GLN A 113 9.21 -11.23 17.09
CA GLN A 113 8.03 -11.30 16.22
C GLN A 113 7.99 -10.14 15.23
N THR A 114 8.32 -8.93 15.68
CA THR A 114 8.37 -7.74 14.83
C THR A 114 9.45 -7.87 13.76
N ASN A 115 10.64 -8.37 14.11
CA ASN A 115 11.72 -8.61 13.17
C ASN A 115 11.36 -9.68 12.12
N SER A 116 10.68 -10.76 12.53
CA SER A 116 10.16 -11.77 11.59
C SER A 116 9.13 -11.17 10.63
N ALA A 117 8.14 -10.43 11.14
CA ALA A 117 7.13 -9.76 10.32
C ALA A 117 7.76 -8.74 9.35
N LEU A 118 8.76 -7.98 9.81
CA LEU A 118 9.51 -7.05 8.97
C LEU A 118 10.27 -7.77 7.84
N GLY A 119 10.86 -8.93 8.13
CA GLY A 119 11.50 -9.78 7.13
C GLY A 119 10.52 -10.26 6.05
N GLU A 120 9.34 -10.74 6.45
CA GLU A 120 8.29 -11.15 5.51
C GLU A 120 7.78 -9.98 4.65
N VAL A 121 7.57 -8.81 5.25
CA VAL A 121 7.14 -7.61 4.52
C VAL A 121 8.21 -7.19 3.51
N LYS A 122 9.50 -7.23 3.89
CA LYS A 122 10.61 -6.93 2.97
C LYS A 122 10.63 -7.90 1.79
N GLN A 123 10.49 -9.21 2.04
CA GLN A 123 10.46 -10.21 0.97
C GLN A 123 9.25 -10.02 0.03
N LYS A 124 8.07 -9.72 0.58
CA LYS A 124 6.88 -9.39 -0.22
C LYS A 124 7.10 -8.13 -1.06
N ALA A 125 7.74 -7.10 -0.50
CA ALA A 125 8.07 -5.87 -1.22
C ALA A 125 9.07 -6.13 -2.37
N ASP A 126 10.13 -6.93 -2.13
CA ASP A 126 11.10 -7.30 -3.15
C ASP A 126 10.43 -8.10 -4.29
N THR A 127 9.53 -9.02 -3.94
CA THR A 127 8.74 -9.78 -4.92
C THR A 127 7.80 -8.89 -5.72
N ALA A 128 7.15 -7.92 -5.07
CA ALA A 128 6.29 -6.95 -5.73
C ALA A 128 7.08 -6.07 -6.71
N ASN A 129 8.27 -5.62 -6.32
CA ASN A 129 9.16 -4.83 -7.19
C ASN A 129 9.61 -5.62 -8.43
N ALA A 130 9.92 -6.92 -8.26
CA ALA A 130 10.24 -7.79 -9.40
C ALA A 130 9.04 -7.89 -10.36
N ARG A 131 7.84 -8.17 -9.85
CA ARG A 131 6.61 -8.22 -10.68
C ARG A 131 6.31 -6.90 -11.40
N ILE A 132 6.54 -5.76 -10.75
CA ILE A 132 6.37 -4.44 -11.39
C ILE A 132 7.36 -4.27 -12.54
N THR A 133 8.58 -4.76 -12.39
CA THR A 133 9.60 -4.71 -13.45
C THR A 133 9.22 -5.60 -14.64
N ASP A 134 8.71 -6.81 -14.37
CA ASP A 134 8.20 -7.72 -15.39
C ASP A 134 7.03 -7.08 -16.15
N VAL A 135 6.05 -6.53 -15.44
CA VAL A 135 4.89 -5.85 -16.06
C VAL A 135 5.33 -4.63 -16.89
N ASN A 136 6.31 -3.85 -16.44
CA ASN A 136 6.84 -2.74 -17.23
C ASN A 136 7.51 -3.22 -18.53
N THR A 137 8.16 -4.39 -18.48
CA THR A 137 8.76 -5.02 -19.66
C THR A 137 7.68 -5.48 -20.63
N ASP A 138 6.65 -6.17 -20.13
CA ASP A 138 5.51 -6.61 -20.94
C ASP A 138 4.78 -5.43 -21.59
N VAL A 139 4.52 -4.36 -20.84
CA VAL A 139 3.89 -3.14 -21.36
C VAL A 139 4.74 -2.47 -22.43
N SER A 140 6.06 -2.48 -22.29
CA SER A 140 6.99 -1.97 -23.31
C SER A 140 7.00 -2.83 -24.57
N GLY A 141 6.90 -4.16 -24.41
CA GLY A 141 6.71 -5.11 -25.50
C GLY A 141 5.41 -4.84 -26.26
N VAL A 142 4.28 -4.79 -25.55
CA VAL A 142 2.96 -4.48 -26.13
C VAL A 142 2.95 -3.15 -26.86
N LYS A 143 3.62 -2.12 -26.33
CA LYS A 143 3.75 -0.82 -26.99
C LYS A 143 4.50 -0.93 -28.32
N THR A 144 5.53 -1.77 -28.37
CA THR A 144 6.31 -2.05 -29.58
C THR A 144 5.48 -2.82 -30.60
N ASP A 145 4.79 -3.87 -30.18
CA ASP A 145 3.92 -4.69 -31.04
C ASP A 145 2.77 -3.85 -31.62
N LEU A 146 2.19 -2.96 -30.81
CA LEU A 146 1.15 -2.02 -31.26
C LEU A 146 1.68 -1.05 -32.31
N ALA A 147 2.90 -0.53 -32.15
CA ALA A 147 3.54 0.32 -33.14
C ALA A 147 3.82 -0.44 -34.45
N GLY A 148 4.27 -1.70 -34.35
CA GLY A 148 4.44 -2.61 -35.48
C GLY A 148 3.12 -2.85 -36.23
N THR A 149 2.08 -3.22 -35.50
CA THR A 149 0.73 -3.47 -36.05
C THR A 149 0.18 -2.23 -36.77
N LYS A 150 0.38 -1.03 -36.18
CA LYS A 150 -0.04 0.23 -36.81
C LYS A 150 0.69 0.48 -38.14
N SER A 151 2.00 0.21 -38.18
CA SER A 151 2.81 0.31 -39.41
C SER A 151 2.35 -0.68 -40.47
N GLU A 152 2.09 -1.94 -40.11
CA GLU A 152 1.56 -2.96 -41.03
C GLU A 152 0.17 -2.61 -41.55
N LEU A 153 -0.70 -2.04 -40.70
CA LEU A 153 -2.01 -1.57 -41.12
C LEU A 153 -1.90 -0.42 -42.14
N ASP A 154 -0.97 0.51 -41.95
CA ASP A 154 -0.74 1.62 -42.89
C ASP A 154 -0.16 1.13 -44.24
N LYS A 155 0.70 0.11 -44.22
CA LYS A 155 1.16 -0.59 -45.45
C LYS A 155 0.00 -1.28 -46.16
N THR A 156 -0.78 -2.08 -45.44
CA THR A 156 -1.95 -2.78 -45.99
C THR A 156 -2.95 -1.80 -46.61
N LYS A 157 -3.25 -0.67 -45.96
CA LYS A 157 -4.09 0.39 -46.53
C LYS A 157 -3.51 0.96 -47.84
N SER A 158 -2.20 1.15 -47.90
CA SER A 158 -1.52 1.67 -49.08
C SER A 158 -1.56 0.67 -50.24
N GLU A 159 -1.36 -0.61 -49.96
CA GLU A 159 -1.49 -1.70 -50.94
C GLU A 159 -2.93 -1.83 -51.45
N LEU A 160 -3.93 -1.80 -50.56
CA LEU A 160 -5.34 -1.79 -50.95
C LEU A 160 -5.69 -0.59 -51.85
N LYS A 161 -5.14 0.60 -51.57
CA LYS A 161 -5.32 1.77 -52.45
C LYS A 161 -4.71 1.55 -53.84
N LYS A 162 -3.53 0.92 -53.94
CA LYS A 162 -2.91 0.58 -55.22
C LYS A 162 -3.75 -0.43 -55.99
N VAL A 163 -4.13 -1.54 -55.35
CA VAL A 163 -4.98 -2.58 -55.97
C VAL A 163 -6.31 -2.00 -56.43
N SER A 164 -6.95 -1.15 -55.60
CA SER A 164 -8.18 -0.46 -55.99
C SER A 164 -7.98 0.47 -57.19
N GLY A 165 -6.81 1.09 -57.33
CA GLY A 165 -6.47 1.93 -58.48
C GLY A 165 -6.23 1.11 -59.75
N ASP A 166 -5.43 0.03 -59.66
CA ASP A 166 -5.09 -0.85 -60.78
C ASP A 166 -6.32 -1.58 -61.35
N LEU A 167 -7.24 -2.01 -60.48
CA LEU A 167 -8.54 -2.57 -60.90
C LEU A 167 -9.39 -1.53 -61.64
N GLY A 168 -9.25 -0.23 -61.32
CA GLY A 168 -9.90 0.85 -62.06
C GLY A 168 -9.33 1.09 -63.46
N ILE A 169 -8.06 0.76 -63.70
CA ILE A 169 -7.38 0.95 -65.00
C ILE A 169 -7.57 -0.28 -65.91
N THR A 170 -7.65 -1.47 -65.33
CA THR A 170 -7.67 -2.74 -66.09
C THR A 170 -8.97 -2.95 -66.89
N SER A 171 -10.05 -2.21 -66.61
CA SER A 171 -11.29 -2.24 -67.38
C SER A 171 -11.23 -1.52 -68.75
N GLY A 172 -10.08 -0.95 -69.15
CA GLY A 172 -9.99 0.03 -70.24
C GLY A 172 -9.34 -0.38 -71.57
N TYR A 173 -9.18 -1.66 -71.92
CA TYR A 173 -8.42 -2.07 -73.14
C TYR A 173 -9.24 -2.59 -74.33
N VAL A 174 -10.57 -2.72 -74.23
CA VAL A 174 -11.44 -3.06 -75.38
C VAL A 174 -12.65 -2.16 -75.36
N ALA A 175 -12.79 -1.29 -76.36
CA ALA A 175 -14.03 -0.54 -76.54
C ALA A 175 -15.11 -1.47 -77.11
N THR A 176 -16.18 -1.65 -76.33
CA THR A 176 -17.34 -2.48 -76.61
C THR A 176 -18.55 -1.67 -77.09
N ASN A 177 -18.52 -0.34 -76.95
CA ASN A 177 -19.59 0.56 -77.40
C ASN A 177 -19.04 1.88 -77.99
N SER A 178 -19.91 2.64 -78.67
CA SER A 178 -19.54 3.86 -79.39
C SER A 178 -18.95 4.97 -78.50
N LYS A 179 -19.31 5.05 -77.21
CA LYS A 179 -18.71 6.02 -76.27
C LYS A 179 -17.27 5.65 -75.95
N GLU A 180 -17.01 4.37 -75.74
CA GLU A 180 -15.66 3.85 -75.52
C GLU A 180 -14.78 4.00 -76.75
N ILE A 181 -15.34 3.89 -77.97
CA ILE A 181 -14.63 4.20 -79.23
C ILE A 181 -14.24 5.69 -79.28
N GLU A 182 -15.13 6.59 -78.85
CA GLU A 182 -14.84 8.02 -78.77
C GLU A 182 -13.74 8.33 -77.74
N ASP A 183 -13.75 7.66 -76.60
CA ASP A 183 -12.69 7.78 -75.60
C ASP A 183 -11.34 7.22 -76.10
N LEU A 184 -11.34 6.12 -76.86
CA LEU A 184 -10.12 5.64 -77.54
C LEU A 184 -9.58 6.68 -78.53
N ARG A 185 -10.46 7.37 -79.28
CA ARG A 185 -10.04 8.49 -80.16
C ARG A 185 -9.44 9.64 -79.36
N ARG A 186 -10.03 9.99 -78.20
CA ARG A 186 -9.51 11.06 -77.32
C ARG A 186 -8.16 10.73 -76.70
N ARG A 187 -7.91 9.46 -76.36
CA ARG A 187 -6.61 8.99 -75.85
C ARG A 187 -5.48 9.15 -76.88
N GLY A 188 -5.80 9.23 -78.18
CA GLY A 188 -4.92 9.82 -79.19
C GLY A 188 -3.74 8.97 -79.67
N GLU A 189 -3.61 7.73 -79.19
CA GLU A 189 -2.49 6.82 -79.49
C GLU A 189 -2.68 5.99 -80.77
N ARG A 190 -3.92 5.77 -81.21
CA ARG A 190 -4.29 4.94 -82.37
C ARG A 190 -5.37 5.62 -83.22
N ASN A 191 -5.35 5.38 -84.53
CA ASN A 191 -6.39 5.82 -85.46
C ASN A 191 -7.51 4.78 -85.47
N ILE A 192 -8.73 5.20 -85.12
CA ILE A 192 -9.90 4.31 -85.04
C ILE A 192 -10.86 4.56 -86.20
N ILE A 193 -10.97 3.58 -87.10
CA ILE A 193 -11.80 3.60 -88.30
C ILE A 193 -12.97 2.64 -88.10
N GLU A 194 -14.16 3.16 -87.88
CA GLU A 194 -15.37 2.34 -87.77
C GLU A 194 -15.76 1.76 -89.13
N PHE A 195 -16.26 0.52 -89.13
CA PHE A 195 -16.69 -0.16 -90.35
C PHE A 195 -17.98 -0.95 -90.13
N SER A 196 -18.64 -1.23 -91.26
CA SER A 196 -19.77 -2.13 -91.34
C SER A 196 -19.68 -2.92 -92.65
N VAL A 197 -19.40 -4.22 -92.55
CA VAL A 197 -19.16 -5.09 -93.71
C VAL A 197 -20.30 -6.08 -93.88
N LYS A 198 -20.87 -6.13 -95.09
CA LYS A 198 -21.92 -7.10 -95.46
C LYS A 198 -21.29 -8.31 -96.15
N LYS A 199 -21.90 -9.49 -95.99
CA LYS A 199 -21.49 -10.73 -96.65
C LYS A 199 -21.73 -10.63 -98.15
N GLN A 200 -20.64 -10.52 -98.91
CA GLN A 200 -20.65 -10.35 -100.36
C GLN A 200 -19.44 -11.06 -100.98
N LYS A 201 -19.47 -11.31 -102.29
CA LYS A 201 -18.35 -11.97 -102.99
C LYS A 201 -17.09 -11.09 -103.03
N ASN A 202 -17.28 -9.77 -103.16
CA ASN A 202 -16.20 -8.79 -103.25
C ASN A 202 -15.74 -8.36 -101.85
N MET A 203 -14.47 -8.01 -101.71
CA MET A 203 -13.95 -7.42 -100.47
C MET A 203 -14.36 -5.95 -100.37
N GLN A 204 -14.63 -5.47 -99.17
CA GLN A 204 -14.97 -4.07 -98.87
C GLN A 204 -13.75 -3.37 -98.27
N LYS A 205 -13.39 -2.20 -98.80
CA LYS A 205 -12.23 -1.43 -98.32
C LYS A 205 -12.56 -0.75 -96.99
N VAL A 206 -11.68 -0.92 -96.00
CA VAL A 206 -11.77 -0.29 -94.66
C VAL A 206 -10.41 0.32 -94.35
N GLY A 207 -10.27 1.63 -94.55
CA GLY A 207 -8.95 2.29 -94.47
C GLY A 207 -8.00 1.82 -95.58
N ASP A 208 -6.86 1.29 -95.19
CA ASP A 208 -5.79 0.74 -96.04
C ASP A 208 -5.85 -0.79 -96.20
N ILE A 209 -6.81 -1.46 -95.55
CA ILE A 209 -7.07 -2.89 -95.71
C ILE A 209 -8.39 -3.14 -96.44
N SER A 210 -8.62 -4.39 -96.85
CA SER A 210 -9.92 -4.85 -97.32
C SER A 210 -10.44 -6.00 -96.48
N LEU A 211 -11.72 -5.98 -96.15
CA LEU A 211 -12.40 -6.98 -95.34
C LEU A 211 -13.50 -7.69 -96.14
N ARG A 212 -13.63 -9.00 -95.96
CA ARG A 212 -14.77 -9.77 -96.44
C ARG A 212 -15.32 -10.62 -95.33
N LEU A 213 -16.64 -10.57 -95.13
CA LEU A 213 -17.35 -11.46 -94.22
C LEU A 213 -17.67 -12.77 -94.95
N ASP A 214 -17.15 -13.89 -94.47
CA ASP A 214 -17.41 -15.22 -95.03
C ASP A 214 -18.52 -15.95 -94.27
N LYS A 215 -18.54 -15.84 -92.93
CA LYS A 215 -19.56 -16.47 -92.07
C LYS A 215 -19.96 -15.54 -90.93
N SER A 216 -21.24 -15.53 -90.59
CA SER A 216 -21.80 -14.85 -89.42
C SER A 216 -22.81 -15.77 -88.73
N ASP A 217 -22.65 -15.98 -87.43
CA ASP A 217 -23.60 -16.69 -86.55
C ASP A 217 -24.07 -15.73 -85.46
N LEU A 218 -25.27 -15.18 -85.66
CA LEU A 218 -25.90 -14.23 -84.74
C LEU A 218 -26.17 -14.85 -83.36
N LYS A 219 -26.51 -16.15 -83.30
CA LYS A 219 -26.88 -16.80 -82.02
C LYS A 219 -25.65 -17.07 -81.16
N LYS A 220 -24.51 -17.33 -81.79
CA LYS A 220 -23.24 -17.62 -81.10
C LYS A 220 -22.30 -16.43 -81.04
N ASN A 221 -22.68 -15.27 -81.59
CA ASN A 221 -21.82 -14.09 -81.76
C ASN A 221 -20.47 -14.44 -82.39
N ARG A 222 -20.49 -15.34 -83.37
CA ARG A 222 -19.29 -15.81 -84.07
C ARG A 222 -19.25 -15.35 -85.51
N PHE A 223 -18.06 -15.08 -86.02
CA PHE A 223 -17.86 -14.68 -87.40
C PHE A 223 -16.55 -15.24 -87.96
N THR A 224 -16.51 -15.36 -89.28
CA THR A 224 -15.28 -15.61 -90.04
C THR A 224 -15.11 -14.47 -91.02
N VAL A 225 -13.97 -13.80 -90.96
CA VAL A 225 -13.60 -12.71 -91.87
C VAL A 225 -12.29 -13.02 -92.56
N LEU A 226 -12.19 -12.60 -93.81
CA LEU A 226 -10.96 -12.51 -94.55
C LEU A 226 -10.47 -11.08 -94.53
N VAL A 227 -9.20 -10.92 -94.20
CA VAL A 227 -8.49 -9.65 -94.16
C VAL A 227 -7.46 -9.67 -95.27
N LEU A 228 -7.57 -8.76 -96.23
CA LEU A 228 -6.53 -8.50 -97.23
C LEU A 228 -5.77 -7.25 -96.82
N ALA A 229 -4.49 -7.41 -96.55
CA ALA A 229 -3.57 -6.33 -96.26
C ALA A 229 -2.18 -6.67 -96.82
N ASP A 230 -1.48 -5.69 -97.40
CA ASP A 230 -0.12 -5.86 -97.93
C ASP A 230 0.00 -7.08 -98.88
N ASP A 231 -0.95 -7.17 -99.83
CA ASP A 231 -1.11 -8.27 -100.81
C ASP A 231 -1.26 -9.68 -100.21
N LYS A 232 -1.45 -9.78 -98.89
CA LYS A 232 -1.67 -11.05 -98.17
C LYS A 232 -3.11 -11.14 -97.67
N THR A 233 -3.75 -12.26 -97.97
CA THR A 233 -5.08 -12.57 -97.43
C THR A 233 -4.93 -13.48 -96.22
N VAL A 234 -5.48 -13.06 -95.07
CA VAL A 234 -5.50 -13.82 -93.82
C VAL A 234 -6.94 -14.13 -93.43
N GLU A 235 -7.22 -15.42 -93.22
CA GLU A 235 -8.51 -15.85 -92.66
C GLU A 235 -8.48 -15.78 -91.13
N LYS A 236 -9.46 -15.10 -90.54
CA LYS A 236 -9.75 -15.13 -89.10
C LYS A 236 -11.03 -15.92 -88.90
N LYS A 237 -10.87 -17.24 -88.73
CA LYS A 237 -11.97 -18.20 -88.61
C LYS A 237 -12.55 -18.25 -87.21
N ASP A 238 -13.88 -18.29 -87.14
CA ASP A 238 -14.68 -18.63 -85.96
C ASP A 238 -14.36 -17.78 -84.71
N LYS A 239 -14.26 -16.45 -84.92
CA LYS A 239 -13.94 -15.46 -83.90
C LYS A 239 -15.18 -14.89 -83.23
N THR A 240 -15.02 -14.49 -81.98
CA THR A 240 -16.08 -13.92 -81.13
C THR A 240 -16.04 -12.38 -81.16
N VAL A 241 -17.17 -11.74 -80.87
CA VAL A 241 -17.24 -10.27 -80.75
C VAL A 241 -16.38 -9.75 -79.61
N ASN A 242 -15.98 -8.48 -79.69
CA ASN A 242 -15.15 -7.76 -78.72
C ASN A 242 -13.77 -8.40 -78.47
N GLU A 243 -13.26 -9.18 -79.42
CA GLU A 243 -11.89 -9.69 -79.39
C GLU A 243 -11.02 -8.95 -80.41
N PRO A 244 -9.85 -8.43 -80.01
CA PRO A 244 -8.91 -7.80 -80.95
C PRO A 244 -8.28 -8.84 -81.86
N LEU A 245 -8.59 -8.76 -83.15
CA LEU A 245 -7.98 -9.58 -84.19
C LEU A 245 -6.73 -8.88 -84.71
N GLN A 246 -5.61 -9.28 -84.13
CA GLN A 246 -4.29 -8.72 -84.45
C GLN A 246 -3.73 -9.31 -85.76
N PHE A 247 -3.18 -8.43 -86.59
CA PHE A 247 -2.39 -8.78 -87.77
C PHE A 247 -1.42 -7.65 -88.10
N TYR A 248 -0.39 -7.96 -88.86
CA TYR A 248 0.61 -6.99 -89.27
C TYR A 248 0.36 -6.51 -90.70
N VAL A 249 0.47 -5.20 -90.91
CA VAL A 249 0.53 -4.58 -92.23
C VAL A 249 1.90 -3.90 -92.30
N ALA A 250 2.76 -4.34 -93.22
CA ALA A 250 4.19 -4.05 -93.20
C ALA A 250 4.82 -4.36 -91.82
N LYS A 251 5.21 -3.33 -91.04
CA LYS A 251 5.83 -3.43 -89.70
C LYS A 251 4.94 -2.92 -88.56
N SER A 252 3.67 -2.65 -88.85
CA SER A 252 2.73 -2.02 -87.93
C SER A 252 1.65 -3.00 -87.48
N LEU A 253 1.33 -3.02 -86.17
CA LEU A 253 0.31 -3.90 -85.59
C LEU A 253 -1.10 -3.29 -85.75
N TYR A 254 -1.92 -3.93 -86.57
CA TYR A 254 -3.30 -3.56 -86.83
C TYR A 254 -4.24 -4.48 -86.05
N GLU A 255 -5.36 -3.94 -85.59
CA GLU A 255 -6.35 -4.70 -84.83
C GLU A 255 -7.73 -4.45 -85.39
N VAL A 256 -8.42 -5.52 -85.77
CA VAL A 256 -9.84 -5.46 -86.13
C VAL A 256 -10.63 -5.96 -84.93
N VAL A 257 -11.51 -5.12 -84.40
CA VAL A 257 -12.46 -5.51 -83.34
C VAL A 257 -13.85 -5.48 -83.95
N VAL A 258 -14.56 -6.59 -83.88
CA VAL A 258 -15.98 -6.66 -84.27
C VAL A 258 -16.82 -6.56 -83.01
N ASN A 259 -17.63 -5.53 -82.89
CA ASN A 259 -18.48 -5.33 -81.70
C ASN A 259 -19.85 -5.99 -81.87
N GLN A 260 -20.35 -6.08 -83.10
CA GLN A 260 -21.69 -6.60 -83.37
C GLN A 260 -21.70 -7.50 -84.61
N VAL A 261 -22.36 -8.65 -84.46
CA VAL A 261 -22.68 -9.56 -85.56
C VAL A 261 -24.16 -9.44 -85.86
N GLY A 262 -24.51 -9.21 -87.12
CA GLY A 262 -25.88 -9.18 -87.63
C GLY A 262 -26.15 -10.36 -88.57
N LYS A 263 -27.34 -10.39 -89.16
CA LYS A 263 -27.65 -11.32 -90.25
C LYS A 263 -26.85 -10.91 -91.50
N ASP A 264 -25.85 -11.72 -91.85
CA ASP A 264 -24.98 -11.49 -93.03
C ASP A 264 -24.23 -10.14 -93.01
N GLN A 265 -23.98 -9.58 -91.82
CA GLN A 265 -23.28 -8.31 -91.64
C GLN A 265 -22.51 -8.30 -90.32
N ILE A 266 -21.40 -7.56 -90.26
CA ILE A 266 -20.68 -7.27 -89.02
C ILE A 266 -20.37 -5.77 -88.94
N SER A 267 -20.28 -5.24 -87.72
CA SER A 267 -19.81 -3.88 -87.46
C SER A 267 -18.80 -3.86 -86.33
N GLY A 268 -17.90 -2.88 -86.39
CA GLY A 268 -16.79 -2.76 -85.46
C GLY A 268 -15.84 -1.65 -85.89
N TYR A 269 -14.59 -1.76 -85.47
CA TYR A 269 -13.56 -0.80 -85.83
C TYR A 269 -12.22 -1.45 -86.15
N LEU A 270 -11.49 -0.80 -87.03
CA LEU A 270 -10.10 -1.03 -87.31
C LEU A 270 -9.27 -0.03 -86.51
N SER A 271 -8.37 -0.53 -85.69
CA SER A 271 -7.38 0.26 -84.97
C SER A 271 -6.03 0.16 -85.68
N THR A 272 -5.55 1.30 -86.18
CA THR A 272 -4.26 1.42 -86.87
C THR A 272 -3.32 2.34 -86.07
N PRO A 273 -1.99 2.17 -86.17
CA PRO A 273 -1.08 3.10 -85.52
C PRO A 273 -1.17 4.49 -86.15
N LYS A 274 -1.06 5.53 -85.32
CA LYS A 274 -1.11 6.93 -85.77
C LYS A 274 0.10 7.32 -86.62
N TYR A 275 1.24 6.71 -86.33
CA TYR A 275 2.48 6.87 -87.08
C TYR A 275 2.78 5.56 -87.78
N GLN A 276 2.66 5.54 -89.10
CA GLN A 276 3.14 4.42 -89.90
C GLN A 276 4.66 4.50 -89.92
N SER A 277 5.33 3.46 -89.42
CA SER A 277 6.78 3.31 -89.61
C SER A 277 7.05 3.22 -91.11
N ARG A 278 7.62 4.28 -91.69
CA ARG A 278 8.15 4.26 -93.07
C ARG A 278 9.25 3.22 -93.20
#